data_AF-A0A395T911-F1
#
_entry.id   AF-A0A395T911-F1
#
_cell.length_a   1.000
_cell.length_b   1.000
_cell.length_c   1.000
_cell.angle_alpha   90.00
_cell.angle_beta   90.00
_cell.angle_gamma   90.00
#
_symmetry.space_group_name_H-M   'P 1'
#
loop_
_entity.id
_entity.type
_entity.pdbx_description
1 polymer ?
#
loop_
_entity_poly.entity_id
_entity_poly.type
_entity_poly.pdbx_seq_one_letter_code
_entity_poly.pdbx_strand_id
1 'polypeptide(L)'
;MLVAKRLVLPAILCCLVTLGLAEEDEKYDPANNFRPSNVTGLGDFYTWVGSYYNATAEVELEFAYEYLTPADEVCSELRNFTGIFKYDAVLSILERGTWNRGNNSVLFWLTLTPQTSPPFNVSSLPQDFIYKSSNISIPIYSVETAPNGYWRPPKNSASDIFNFTTTQVSSGAYELNGTVLHNGDASSSGWGNVTMPVCNSTEWTNDYRMNMMTWDSYVAEDWDDFKQPEVDVQFDDKTANLTLDGIFYAKPFRQTNMTQHEPVGGSPEVVGYLSVRFSGVVDEYHSDALSLDKSTPSWERTVGFENNPSNIGYGESNGSAGKIIAGPILTLMVVVVSIVMARF
;
A
#
# COMPACT_ATOMS: atom_id res chain seq x y z
N MET A 1 13.70 -67.20 -3.09
CA MET A 1 14.23 -65.89 -2.62
C MET A 1 13.85 -64.76 -3.58
N LEU A 2 12.56 -64.68 -3.97
CA LEU A 2 12.09 -63.83 -5.08
C LEU A 2 10.84 -63.00 -4.75
N VAL A 3 10.53 -62.83 -3.46
CA VAL A 3 9.33 -62.09 -3.00
C VAL A 3 9.69 -60.75 -2.33
N ALA A 4 10.95 -60.55 -1.94
CA ALA A 4 11.37 -59.34 -1.21
C ALA A 4 11.71 -58.12 -2.09
N LYS A 5 11.76 -58.25 -3.44
CA LYS A 5 12.16 -57.15 -4.35
C LYS A 5 11.00 -56.42 -5.06
N ARG A 6 9.75 -56.87 -4.89
CA ARG A 6 8.57 -56.25 -5.55
C ARG A 6 7.81 -55.23 -4.70
N LEU A 7 8.17 -55.06 -3.43
CA LEU A 7 7.48 -54.14 -2.50
C LEU A 7 8.20 -52.81 -2.28
N VAL A 8 9.44 -52.66 -2.76
CA VAL A 8 10.21 -51.42 -2.56
C VAL A 8 9.80 -50.33 -3.56
N LEU A 9 9.40 -50.70 -4.78
CA LEU A 9 8.99 -49.74 -5.81
C LEU A 9 7.62 -49.06 -5.53
N PRO A 10 6.58 -49.77 -5.09
CA PRO A 10 5.30 -49.14 -4.72
C PRO A 10 5.41 -48.30 -3.44
N ALA A 11 6.30 -48.65 -2.52
CA ALA A 11 6.50 -47.90 -1.27
C ALA A 11 7.23 -46.57 -1.51
N ILE A 12 8.23 -46.53 -2.40
CA ILE A 12 8.91 -45.28 -2.78
C ILE A 12 7.97 -44.39 -3.62
N LEU A 13 7.10 -44.98 -4.45
CA LEU A 13 6.11 -44.22 -5.22
C LEU A 13 4.98 -43.67 -4.33
N CYS A 14 4.56 -44.37 -3.27
CA CYS A 14 3.63 -43.84 -2.28
C CYS A 14 4.25 -42.76 -1.38
N CYS A 15 5.55 -42.85 -1.05
CA CYS A 15 6.23 -41.81 -0.27
C CYS A 15 6.59 -40.55 -1.07
N LEU A 16 6.61 -40.61 -2.41
CA LEU A 16 6.74 -39.43 -3.28
C LEU A 16 5.40 -38.71 -3.51
N VAL A 17 4.26 -39.33 -3.17
CA VAL A 17 2.92 -38.75 -3.29
C VAL A 17 2.43 -38.13 -1.97
N THR A 18 3.21 -38.21 -0.89
CA THR A 18 2.96 -37.47 0.35
C THR A 18 3.75 -36.17 0.43
N LEU A 19 3.98 -35.51 -0.71
CA LEU A 19 4.15 -34.05 -0.69
C LEU A 19 2.80 -33.52 -0.23
N GLY A 20 2.77 -32.99 1.00
CA GLY A 20 1.56 -32.49 1.63
C GLY A 20 0.78 -31.63 0.64
N LEU A 21 -0.42 -32.12 0.28
CA LEU A 21 -1.42 -31.29 -0.35
C LEU A 21 -1.85 -30.31 0.74
N ALA A 22 -1.20 -29.15 0.77
CA ALA A 22 -1.84 -28.01 1.37
C ALA A 22 -3.15 -27.78 0.60
N GLU A 23 -4.21 -27.38 1.30
CA GLU A 23 -5.50 -27.10 0.68
C GLU A 23 -5.28 -26.05 -0.41
N GLU A 24 -5.50 -26.46 -1.66
CA GLU A 24 -5.41 -25.59 -2.82
C GLU A 24 -6.40 -24.46 -2.58
N ASP A 25 -5.94 -23.22 -2.47
CA ASP A 25 -6.85 -22.08 -2.47
C ASP A 25 -7.46 -22.02 -3.87
N GLU A 26 -8.64 -22.63 -4.05
CA GLU A 26 -9.36 -22.67 -5.33
C GLU A 26 -9.62 -21.27 -5.91
N LYS A 27 -9.51 -20.23 -5.08
CA LYS A 27 -9.70 -18.82 -5.47
C LYS A 27 -8.38 -18.10 -5.73
N TYR A 28 -7.22 -18.73 -5.49
CA TYR A 28 -5.93 -18.14 -5.82
C TYR A 28 -5.71 -18.16 -7.32
N ASP A 29 -5.53 -16.97 -7.89
CA ASP A 29 -5.21 -16.78 -9.29
C ASP A 29 -3.81 -16.17 -9.39
N PRO A 30 -2.80 -16.92 -9.88
CA PRO A 30 -1.43 -16.44 -10.00
C PRO A 30 -1.26 -15.32 -11.04
N ALA A 31 -2.28 -15.05 -11.86
CA ALA A 31 -2.31 -13.91 -12.78
C ALA A 31 -2.70 -12.59 -12.09
N ASN A 32 -3.21 -12.64 -10.86
CA ASN A 32 -3.50 -11.45 -10.06
C ASN A 32 -2.36 -11.17 -9.07
N ASN A 33 -2.38 -9.96 -8.49
CA ASN A 33 -1.42 -9.50 -7.49
C ASN A 33 -1.89 -9.77 -6.05
N PHE A 34 -2.80 -10.72 -5.85
CA PHE A 34 -3.29 -11.12 -4.53
C PHE A 34 -2.56 -12.36 -4.05
N ARG A 35 -2.27 -12.40 -2.76
CA ARG A 35 -1.79 -13.58 -2.06
C ARG A 35 -2.94 -14.58 -1.84
N PRO A 36 -2.60 -15.86 -1.61
CA PRO A 36 -3.57 -16.85 -1.14
C PRO A 36 -4.30 -16.35 0.11
N SER A 37 -5.61 -16.62 0.18
CA SER A 37 -6.49 -16.18 1.26
C SER A 37 -6.47 -17.08 2.49
N ASN A 38 -5.80 -18.22 2.41
CA ASN A 38 -5.69 -19.21 3.48
C ASN A 38 -4.51 -18.99 4.44
N VAL A 39 -3.67 -17.97 4.21
CA VAL A 39 -2.52 -17.65 5.08
C VAL A 39 -3.00 -17.05 6.40
N THR A 40 -2.87 -17.83 7.48
CA THR A 40 -3.19 -17.38 8.85
C THR A 40 -2.30 -16.21 9.26
N GLY A 41 -2.86 -15.25 10.02
CA GLY A 41 -2.10 -14.14 10.63
C GLY A 41 -1.67 -13.01 9.69
N LEU A 42 -1.90 -13.14 8.38
CA LEU A 42 -1.57 -12.12 7.39
C LEU A 42 -2.49 -10.89 7.52
N GLY A 43 -3.77 -11.10 7.88
CA GLY A 43 -4.78 -10.02 7.88
C GLY A 43 -5.10 -9.52 6.48
N ASP A 44 -6.20 -8.76 6.34
CA ASP A 44 -6.61 -8.27 5.03
C ASP A 44 -5.63 -7.19 4.49
N PHE A 45 -5.06 -6.36 5.36
CA PHE A 45 -4.11 -5.30 4.97
C PHE A 45 -2.95 -5.82 4.12
N TYR A 46 -2.43 -7.02 4.41
CA TYR A 46 -1.29 -7.61 3.73
C TYR A 46 -1.69 -8.62 2.64
N THR A 47 -2.91 -8.55 2.08
CA THR A 47 -3.33 -9.52 1.05
C THR A 47 -2.68 -9.30 -0.33
N TRP A 48 -2.02 -8.17 -0.59
CA TRP A 48 -1.37 -7.90 -1.87
C TRP A 48 0.07 -8.36 -1.89
N VAL A 49 0.51 -8.86 -3.05
CA VAL A 49 1.91 -9.16 -3.33
C VAL A 49 2.70 -7.86 -3.39
N GLY A 50 3.80 -7.78 -2.65
CA GLY A 50 4.61 -6.57 -2.56
C GLY A 50 5.52 -6.52 -1.35
N SER A 51 6.17 -5.37 -1.18
CA SER A 51 7.01 -5.03 -0.03
C SER A 51 6.33 -3.97 0.83
N TYR A 52 6.37 -4.17 2.13
CA TYR A 52 5.77 -3.29 3.13
C TYR A 52 6.88 -2.76 4.02
N TYR A 53 6.95 -1.45 4.22
CA TYR A 53 8.00 -0.80 4.99
C TYR A 53 7.37 -0.09 6.18
N ASN A 54 7.87 -0.38 7.38
CA ASN A 54 7.38 0.20 8.62
C ASN A 54 8.26 1.39 9.03
N ALA A 55 7.65 2.50 9.44
CA ALA A 55 8.35 3.68 9.93
C ALA A 55 7.46 4.60 10.79
N THR A 56 8.05 5.71 11.22
CA THR A 56 7.30 6.94 11.53
C THR A 56 7.31 7.83 10.28
N ALA A 57 6.16 8.40 9.92
CA ALA A 57 6.07 9.46 8.91
C ALA A 57 5.88 10.81 9.58
N GLU A 58 6.48 11.84 8.99
CA GLU A 58 6.26 13.24 9.37
C GLU A 58 5.45 13.93 8.27
N VAL A 59 4.37 14.60 8.67
CA VAL A 59 3.52 15.43 7.81
C VAL A 59 3.65 16.86 8.30
N GLU A 60 4.25 17.72 7.49
CA GLU A 60 4.47 19.13 7.77
C GLU A 60 3.51 20.00 6.97
N LEU A 61 2.88 20.96 7.65
CA LEU A 61 1.94 21.92 7.09
C LEU A 61 2.47 23.35 7.29
N GLU A 62 2.45 24.13 6.20
CA GLU A 62 2.72 25.56 6.21
C GLU A 62 1.52 26.31 5.61
N PHE A 63 0.89 27.18 6.39
CA PHE A 63 -0.33 27.90 5.98
C PHE A 63 0.01 29.06 5.06
N ALA A 64 -0.66 29.13 3.91
CA ALA A 64 -0.50 30.22 2.95
C ALA A 64 -1.58 31.30 3.13
N TYR A 65 -2.86 30.92 3.12
CA TYR A 65 -3.99 31.85 3.28
C TYR A 65 -5.28 31.18 3.78
N GLU A 66 -6.24 32.01 4.16
CA GLU A 66 -7.60 31.62 4.54
C GLU A 66 -8.59 32.14 3.48
N TYR A 67 -9.20 31.20 2.75
CA TYR A 67 -10.07 31.49 1.62
C TYR A 67 -11.35 32.21 2.07
N LEU A 68 -11.80 33.21 1.29
CA LEU A 68 -12.95 34.09 1.55
C LEU A 68 -12.80 35.04 2.75
N THR A 69 -11.56 35.32 3.19
CA THR A 69 -11.31 36.39 4.15
C THR A 69 -10.97 37.70 3.43
N PRO A 70 -11.28 38.89 3.99
CA PRO A 70 -11.14 40.18 3.30
C PRO A 70 -9.73 40.57 2.85
N ALA A 71 -8.72 39.75 3.16
CA ALA A 71 -7.31 40.01 2.86
C ALA A 71 -6.52 38.75 2.47
N ASP A 72 -7.17 37.58 2.35
CA ASP A 72 -6.49 36.28 2.22
C ASP A 72 -5.36 36.10 3.26
N GLU A 73 -5.51 36.70 4.44
CA GLU A 73 -4.50 36.68 5.49
C GLU A 73 -4.80 35.58 6.49
N VAL A 74 -3.82 34.70 6.69
CA VAL A 74 -3.84 33.72 7.79
C VAL A 74 -3.89 34.45 9.13
N CYS A 75 -4.85 34.11 9.99
CA CYS A 75 -4.98 34.67 11.33
C CYS A 75 -3.74 34.36 12.21
N SER A 76 -3.59 35.12 13.30
CA SER A 76 -2.41 35.02 14.18
C SER A 76 -2.17 33.62 14.75
N GLU A 77 -3.23 32.89 15.06
CA GLU A 77 -3.22 31.58 15.68
C GLU A 77 -2.63 30.54 14.73
N LEU A 78 -3.05 30.56 13.46
CA LEU A 78 -2.52 29.70 12.42
C LEU A 78 -1.13 30.14 11.95
N ARG A 79 -0.87 31.45 11.85
CA ARG A 79 0.44 32.00 11.44
C ARG A 79 1.56 31.63 12.42
N ASN A 80 1.24 31.47 13.70
CA ASN A 80 2.19 31.09 14.74
C ASN A 80 2.25 29.57 15.00
N PHE A 81 1.48 28.77 14.26
CA PHE A 81 1.42 27.34 14.43
C PHE A 81 2.37 26.63 13.46
N THR A 82 3.21 25.74 13.99
CA THR A 82 4.04 24.85 13.19
C THR A 82 3.37 23.49 13.13
N GLY A 83 2.79 23.13 11.98
CA GLY A 83 2.00 21.92 11.81
C GLY A 83 2.84 20.70 11.46
N ILE A 84 3.67 20.20 12.37
CA ILE A 84 4.38 18.92 12.18
C ILE A 84 3.64 17.81 12.94
N PHE A 85 3.06 16.88 12.20
CA PHE A 85 2.34 15.72 12.71
C PHE A 85 3.17 14.46 12.50
N LYS A 86 3.20 13.60 13.52
CA LYS A 86 3.90 12.31 13.47
C LYS A 86 2.90 11.16 13.51
N TYR A 87 3.09 10.19 12.63
CA TYR A 87 2.25 9.02 12.51
C TYR A 87 3.10 7.76 12.50
N ASP A 88 2.58 6.68 13.06
CA ASP A 88 3.08 5.36 12.69
C ASP A 88 2.62 5.10 11.25
N ALA A 89 3.51 4.56 10.42
CA ALA A 89 3.31 4.55 8.99
C ALA A 89 3.75 3.22 8.36
N VAL A 90 2.96 2.78 7.39
CA VAL A 90 3.32 1.67 6.50
C VAL A 90 3.29 2.18 5.07
N LEU A 91 4.44 2.14 4.41
CA LEU A 91 4.53 2.33 2.96
C LEU A 91 4.44 0.95 2.29
N SER A 92 3.38 0.74 1.53
CA SER A 92 3.18 -0.46 0.73
C SER A 92 3.62 -0.18 -0.69
N ILE A 93 4.60 -0.92 -1.22
CA ILE A 93 4.96 -0.93 -2.64
C ILE A 93 4.54 -2.29 -3.21
N LEU A 94 3.55 -2.27 -4.10
CA LEU A 94 2.80 -3.46 -4.49
C LEU A 94 2.99 -3.80 -5.97
N GLU A 95 2.93 -5.09 -6.27
CA GLU A 95 2.83 -5.61 -7.63
C GLU A 95 1.54 -5.12 -8.28
N ARG A 96 1.57 -4.89 -9.59
CA ARG A 96 0.38 -4.54 -10.34
C ARG A 96 -0.51 -5.74 -10.60
N GLY A 97 -1.81 -5.54 -10.44
CA GLY A 97 -2.83 -6.52 -10.77
C GLY A 97 -3.50 -6.26 -12.11
N THR A 98 -4.29 -7.24 -12.57
CA THR A 98 -5.11 -7.12 -13.78
C THR A 98 -6.22 -6.07 -13.66
N TRP A 99 -6.55 -5.65 -12.44
CA TRP A 99 -7.53 -4.61 -12.15
C TRP A 99 -7.01 -3.19 -12.39
N ASN A 100 -5.69 -3.00 -12.42
CA ASN A 100 -5.05 -1.71 -12.67
C ASN A 100 -5.02 -1.39 -14.17
N ARG A 101 -5.72 -0.33 -14.60
CA ARG A 101 -5.79 0.11 -15.99
C ARG A 101 -4.62 1.01 -16.42
N GLY A 102 -3.92 1.65 -15.48
CA GLY A 102 -2.88 2.64 -15.81
C GLY A 102 -1.57 2.03 -16.30
N ASN A 103 -0.49 2.81 -16.33
CA ASN A 103 0.80 2.42 -16.94
C ASN A 103 2.00 2.43 -15.99
N ASN A 104 1.85 2.87 -14.73
CA ASN A 104 2.91 2.80 -13.73
C ASN A 104 3.45 1.37 -13.60
N SER A 105 4.68 1.15 -13.15
CA SER A 105 5.20 -0.22 -13.00
C SER A 105 4.76 -0.93 -11.71
N VAL A 106 4.40 -0.15 -10.70
CA VAL A 106 4.04 -0.59 -9.35
C VAL A 106 2.86 0.24 -8.85
N LEU A 107 2.33 -0.14 -7.70
CA LEU A 107 1.41 0.70 -6.92
C LEU A 107 2.12 1.06 -5.61
N PHE A 108 1.88 2.25 -5.09
CA PHE A 108 2.20 2.58 -3.71
C PHE A 108 0.99 3.10 -2.93
N TRP A 109 0.94 2.77 -1.64
CA TRP A 109 0.03 3.32 -0.64
C TRP A 109 0.81 3.70 0.60
N LEU A 110 0.63 4.94 1.08
CA LEU A 110 1.10 5.35 2.40
C LEU A 110 -0.10 5.30 3.35
N THR A 111 -0.03 4.39 4.31
CA THR A 111 -1.04 4.26 5.37
C THR A 111 -0.49 4.92 6.64
N LEU A 112 -1.26 5.84 7.23
CA LEU A 112 -0.89 6.53 8.46
C LEU A 112 -1.86 6.12 9.57
N THR A 113 -1.29 5.74 10.71
CA THR A 113 -2.03 5.36 11.91
C THR A 113 -1.67 6.28 13.08
N PRO A 114 -2.62 6.53 14.01
CA PRO A 114 -2.32 7.29 15.21
C PRO A 114 -1.25 6.59 16.06
N GLN A 115 -0.32 7.36 16.65
CA GLN A 115 0.67 6.82 17.57
C GLN A 115 0.02 6.49 18.92
N THR A 116 -0.40 5.24 19.10
CA THR A 116 -1.04 4.74 20.33
C THR A 116 -0.10 3.84 21.12
N SER A 117 -0.42 3.62 22.40
CA SER A 117 0.24 2.61 23.23
C SER A 117 -0.82 1.64 23.77
N PRO A 118 -0.87 0.38 23.29
CA PRO A 118 0.02 -0.25 22.31
C PRO A 118 -0.14 0.31 20.87
N PRO A 119 0.87 0.13 19.98
CA PRO A 119 0.77 0.56 18.59
C PRO A 119 -0.41 -0.08 17.86
N PHE A 120 -0.96 0.64 16.90
CA PHE A 120 -2.07 0.14 16.10
C PHE A 120 -1.64 -1.07 15.27
N ASN A 121 -2.36 -2.19 15.41
CA ASN A 121 -2.06 -3.40 14.65
C ASN A 121 -2.85 -3.42 13.32
N VAL A 122 -2.19 -3.08 12.21
CA VAL A 122 -2.80 -3.10 10.87
C VAL A 122 -3.22 -4.50 10.40
N SER A 123 -2.59 -5.58 10.89
CA SER A 123 -3.01 -6.96 10.56
C SER A 123 -4.39 -7.32 11.14
N SER A 124 -4.88 -6.55 12.11
CA SER A 124 -6.23 -6.75 12.68
C SER A 124 -7.35 -6.12 11.86
N LEU A 125 -7.00 -5.44 10.75
CA LEU A 125 -7.98 -4.76 9.94
C LEU A 125 -8.88 -5.73 9.18
N PRO A 126 -10.21 -5.52 9.22
CA PRO A 126 -11.15 -6.29 8.42
C PRO A 126 -11.08 -5.86 6.96
N GLN A 127 -11.43 -6.76 6.03
CA GLN A 127 -11.51 -6.54 4.59
C GLN A 127 -12.21 -5.23 4.16
N ASP A 128 -13.11 -4.72 4.99
CA ASP A 128 -13.84 -3.49 4.71
C ASP A 128 -13.16 -2.20 5.16
N PHE A 129 -11.95 -2.27 5.75
CA PHE A 129 -11.23 -1.10 6.27
C PHE A 129 -10.95 -0.03 5.20
N ILE A 130 -10.81 -0.43 3.94
CA ILE A 130 -10.52 0.48 2.83
C ILE A 130 -11.73 1.37 2.50
N TYR A 131 -12.96 0.87 2.70
CA TYR A 131 -14.18 1.59 2.32
C TYR A 131 -15.09 1.95 3.51
N LYS A 132 -14.77 1.50 4.72
CA LYS A 132 -15.40 1.96 5.96
C LYS A 132 -14.54 2.98 6.67
N SER A 133 -15.18 4.00 7.23
CA SER A 133 -14.55 5.01 8.08
C SER A 133 -13.99 4.36 9.36
N SER A 134 -12.74 3.92 9.30
CA SER A 134 -11.95 3.52 10.46
C SER A 134 -11.09 4.70 10.92
N ASN A 135 -10.50 4.64 12.12
CA ASN A 135 -9.52 5.64 12.59
C ASN A 135 -8.18 5.57 11.83
N ILE A 136 -8.14 4.85 10.72
CA ILE A 136 -6.99 4.71 9.84
C ILE A 136 -7.26 5.55 8.61
N SER A 137 -6.26 6.34 8.25
CA SER A 137 -6.26 7.03 6.97
C SER A 137 -5.29 6.28 6.07
N ILE A 138 -5.70 6.01 4.84
CA ILE A 138 -4.76 5.80 3.72
C ILE A 138 -4.64 7.17 3.06
N PRO A 139 -3.84 8.09 3.62
CA PRO A 139 -3.87 9.46 3.17
C PRO A 139 -3.16 9.67 1.84
N ILE A 140 -2.39 8.72 1.31
CA ILE A 140 -1.79 8.90 -0.02
C ILE A 140 -1.80 7.56 -0.74
N TYR A 141 -2.38 7.54 -1.93
CA TYR A 141 -2.40 6.33 -2.75
C TYR A 141 -2.21 6.65 -4.23
N SER A 142 -1.39 5.83 -4.89
CA SER A 142 -1.12 5.92 -6.33
C SER A 142 -2.26 5.47 -7.22
N VAL A 143 -3.23 4.74 -6.65
CA VAL A 143 -4.39 4.17 -7.32
C VAL A 143 -5.50 3.97 -6.29
N GLU A 144 -6.76 4.18 -6.68
CA GLU A 144 -7.89 3.92 -5.80
C GLU A 144 -7.81 2.50 -5.22
N THR A 145 -7.95 2.40 -3.91
CA THR A 145 -7.69 1.19 -3.13
C THR A 145 -8.84 0.19 -3.20
N ALA A 146 -10.07 0.66 -3.47
CA ALA A 146 -11.25 -0.17 -3.74
C ALA A 146 -12.14 0.48 -4.81
N PRO A 147 -11.68 0.54 -6.08
CA PRO A 147 -12.45 1.16 -7.16
C PRO A 147 -13.82 0.48 -7.31
N ASN A 148 -14.86 1.31 -7.39
CA ASN A 148 -16.26 0.86 -7.41
C ASN A 148 -16.71 0.10 -6.13
N GLY A 149 -16.00 0.27 -5.01
CA GLY A 149 -16.36 -0.30 -3.71
C GLY A 149 -15.98 -1.77 -3.51
N TYR A 150 -15.10 -2.33 -4.34
CA TYR A 150 -14.68 -3.73 -4.27
C TYR A 150 -13.25 -3.88 -3.75
N TRP A 151 -13.08 -4.72 -2.73
CA TRP A 151 -11.77 -5.09 -2.16
C TRP A 151 -10.84 -5.83 -3.13
N ARG A 152 -11.40 -6.71 -3.98
CA ARG A 152 -10.70 -7.35 -5.10
C ARG A 152 -11.38 -6.91 -6.38
N PRO A 153 -11.02 -5.74 -6.90
CA PRO A 153 -11.84 -5.08 -7.88
C PRO A 153 -11.75 -5.77 -9.26
N PRO A 154 -12.76 -5.57 -10.13
CA PRO A 154 -12.76 -6.18 -11.46
C PRO A 154 -11.57 -5.74 -12.33
N LYS A 155 -11.30 -6.49 -13.40
CA LYS A 155 -10.26 -6.16 -14.39
C LYS A 155 -10.44 -4.73 -14.94
N ASN A 156 -9.33 -3.99 -15.06
CA ASN A 156 -9.28 -2.61 -15.60
C ASN A 156 -10.25 -1.61 -14.94
N SER A 157 -10.47 -1.74 -13.63
CA SER A 157 -11.46 -0.93 -12.89
C SER A 157 -10.88 0.33 -12.24
N ALA A 158 -9.57 0.39 -11.97
CA ALA A 158 -8.91 1.58 -11.43
C ALA A 158 -7.92 2.20 -12.40
N SER A 159 -7.93 3.54 -12.48
CA SER A 159 -6.93 4.32 -13.19
C SER A 159 -5.83 4.78 -12.22
N ASP A 160 -4.61 4.96 -12.73
CA ASP A 160 -3.53 5.54 -11.93
C ASP A 160 -3.89 6.98 -11.54
N ILE A 161 -3.55 7.36 -10.32
CA ILE A 161 -3.75 8.71 -9.76
C ILE A 161 -2.45 9.51 -9.83
N PHE A 162 -1.30 8.85 -9.70
CA PHE A 162 0.00 9.45 -9.98
C PHE A 162 0.50 8.94 -11.33
N ASN A 163 1.25 9.77 -12.05
CA ASN A 163 2.02 9.34 -13.20
C ASN A 163 3.49 9.44 -12.83
N PHE A 164 4.11 8.29 -12.58
CA PHE A 164 5.51 8.23 -12.21
C PHE A 164 6.31 7.35 -13.17
N THR A 165 7.56 7.75 -13.36
CA THR A 165 8.57 6.94 -14.01
C THR A 165 9.30 6.11 -12.97
N THR A 166 9.53 4.84 -13.30
CA THR A 166 10.32 3.94 -12.48
C THR A 166 11.66 3.70 -13.14
N THR A 167 12.74 3.99 -12.41
CA THR A 167 14.10 3.74 -12.84
C THR A 167 14.85 2.92 -11.80
N GLN A 168 15.81 2.12 -12.27
CA GLN A 168 16.74 1.45 -11.38
C GLN A 168 18.01 2.29 -11.25
N VAL A 169 18.41 2.59 -10.02
CA VAL A 169 19.65 3.32 -9.74
C VAL A 169 20.85 2.36 -9.66
N SER A 170 22.07 2.90 -9.67
CA SER A 170 23.31 2.09 -9.75
C SER A 170 23.50 1.10 -8.60
N SER A 171 22.83 1.30 -7.47
CA SER A 171 22.84 0.37 -6.32
C SER A 171 21.93 -0.85 -6.52
N GLY A 172 21.12 -0.89 -7.58
CA GLY A 172 20.07 -1.90 -7.79
C GLY A 172 18.72 -1.51 -7.18
N ALA A 173 18.69 -0.49 -6.31
CA ALA A 173 17.45 0.07 -5.78
C ALA A 173 16.61 0.71 -6.90
N TYR A 174 15.31 0.87 -6.63
CA TYR A 174 14.37 1.50 -7.55
C TYR A 174 14.03 2.91 -7.08
N GLU A 175 13.77 3.78 -8.04
CA GLU A 175 13.36 5.16 -7.85
C GLU A 175 12.06 5.40 -8.64
N LEU A 176 11.05 5.92 -7.96
CA LEU A 176 9.78 6.38 -8.53
C LEU A 176 9.78 7.90 -8.42
N ASN A 177 9.63 8.59 -9.55
CA ASN A 177 9.45 10.03 -9.56
C ASN A 177 8.23 10.36 -10.40
N GLY A 178 7.29 11.14 -9.85
CA GLY A 178 6.12 11.53 -10.61
C GLY A 178 5.26 12.59 -9.96
N THR A 179 4.21 12.96 -10.68
CA THR A 179 3.25 13.97 -10.26
C THR A 179 1.84 13.40 -10.28
N VAL A 180 0.93 14.01 -9.53
CA VAL A 180 -0.48 13.61 -9.60
C VAL A 180 -1.05 13.87 -10.99
N LEU A 181 -1.89 12.95 -11.46
CA LEU A 181 -2.68 13.10 -12.68
C LEU A 181 -3.94 13.91 -12.36
N HIS A 182 -4.25 14.85 -13.22
CA HIS A 182 -5.54 15.53 -13.19
C HIS A 182 -6.65 14.58 -13.71
N ASN A 183 -7.27 13.83 -12.80
CA ASN A 183 -8.28 12.81 -13.11
C ASN A 183 -9.66 13.10 -12.49
N GLY A 184 -10.07 14.37 -12.38
CA GLY A 184 -11.38 14.76 -11.82
C GLY A 184 -11.48 14.54 -10.31
N ASP A 185 -12.67 14.20 -9.81
CA ASP A 185 -13.03 14.11 -8.36
C ASP A 185 -12.31 13.01 -7.55
N ALA A 186 -11.36 12.28 -8.15
CA ALA A 186 -10.58 11.27 -7.43
C ALA A 186 -9.63 11.97 -6.44
N SER A 187 -10.02 12.03 -5.17
CA SER A 187 -9.12 12.40 -4.09
C SER A 187 -7.99 11.37 -4.04
N SER A 188 -6.73 11.79 -4.14
CA SER A 188 -5.58 10.91 -3.94
C SER A 188 -5.22 10.76 -2.45
N SER A 189 -5.92 11.52 -1.60
CA SER A 189 -5.45 11.85 -0.26
C SER A 189 -6.47 12.58 0.61
N GLY A 190 -6.61 12.12 1.86
CA GLY A 190 -7.45 12.78 2.87
C GLY A 190 -7.12 12.35 4.30
N TRP A 191 -7.20 13.30 5.22
CA TRP A 191 -7.06 13.12 6.67
C TRP A 191 -8.33 13.58 7.38
N GLY A 192 -8.79 12.75 8.30
CA GLY A 192 -9.84 13.12 9.26
C GLY A 192 -9.23 13.55 10.60
N ASN A 193 -9.87 14.51 11.26
CA ASN A 193 -9.57 14.93 12.64
C ASN A 193 -8.11 15.38 12.85
N VAL A 194 -7.60 16.22 11.96
CA VAL A 194 -6.30 16.89 12.14
C VAL A 194 -6.47 18.04 13.12
N THR A 195 -5.85 17.96 14.29
CA THR A 195 -6.00 18.99 15.32
C THR A 195 -5.07 20.18 15.05
N MET A 196 -5.65 21.34 14.75
CA MET A 196 -4.97 22.62 14.46
C MET A 196 -5.73 23.76 15.16
N PRO A 197 -5.10 24.90 15.46
CA PRO A 197 -5.84 26.03 16.03
C PRO A 197 -6.86 26.61 15.03
N VAL A 198 -7.90 27.26 15.54
CA VAL A 198 -8.88 28.01 14.74
C VAL A 198 -8.83 29.50 15.06
N CYS A 199 -9.17 30.33 14.09
CA CYS A 199 -9.26 31.78 14.27
C CYS A 199 -10.48 32.22 15.12
N ASN A 200 -11.55 31.42 15.12
CA ASN A 200 -12.75 31.66 15.94
C ASN A 200 -13.19 30.38 16.68
N SER A 201 -12.63 30.17 17.87
CA SER A 201 -12.93 29.02 18.73
C SER A 201 -14.34 29.04 19.34
N THR A 202 -15.09 30.14 19.21
CA THR A 202 -16.50 30.20 19.62
C THR A 202 -17.40 29.49 18.60
N GLU A 203 -16.99 29.44 17.33
CA GLU A 203 -17.77 28.86 16.24
C GLU A 203 -17.24 27.50 15.77
N TRP A 204 -15.91 27.34 15.78
CA TRP A 204 -15.22 26.19 15.19
C TRP A 204 -14.48 25.37 16.25
N THR A 205 -14.33 24.08 15.98
CA THR A 205 -13.48 23.18 16.77
C THR A 205 -12.08 23.16 16.17
N ASN A 206 -11.10 22.72 16.97
CA ASN A 206 -9.73 22.56 16.50
C ASN A 206 -9.54 21.35 15.56
N ASP A 207 -10.58 20.57 15.29
CA ASP A 207 -10.46 19.39 14.44
C ASP A 207 -10.79 19.76 13.01
N TYR A 208 -9.92 19.37 12.08
CA TYR A 208 -10.07 19.66 10.67
C TYR A 208 -10.20 18.38 9.85
N ARG A 209 -10.94 18.48 8.75
CA ARG A 209 -10.80 17.59 7.60
C ARG A 209 -9.82 18.24 6.63
N MET A 210 -8.75 17.53 6.29
CA MET A 210 -7.70 17.99 5.40
C MET A 210 -7.59 17.08 4.19
N ASN A 211 -7.32 17.64 3.01
CA ASN A 211 -7.03 16.84 1.82
C ASN A 211 -5.88 17.51 1.05
N MET A 212 -5.06 16.68 0.41
CA MET A 212 -4.11 17.18 -0.57
C MET A 212 -4.86 17.56 -1.85
N MET A 213 -4.54 18.73 -2.38
CA MET A 213 -5.12 19.23 -3.62
C MET A 213 -4.46 18.54 -4.81
N THR A 214 -5.27 18.03 -5.73
CA THR A 214 -4.78 17.38 -6.96
C THR A 214 -5.10 18.19 -8.22
N TRP A 215 -5.81 19.31 -8.07
CA TRP A 215 -6.09 20.29 -9.12
C TRP A 215 -6.33 21.69 -8.53
N ASP A 216 -6.26 22.69 -9.40
CA ASP A 216 -6.55 24.10 -9.13
C ASP A 216 -8.07 24.32 -8.99
N SER A 217 -8.61 23.92 -7.84
CA SER A 217 -10.02 24.20 -7.53
C SER A 217 -10.22 25.68 -7.20
N TYR A 218 -11.47 26.13 -7.12
CA TYR A 218 -11.84 27.51 -6.78
C TYR A 218 -11.15 28.09 -5.53
N VAL A 219 -10.75 27.25 -4.56
CA VAL A 219 -10.03 27.72 -3.35
C VAL A 219 -8.61 28.19 -3.66
N ALA A 220 -8.02 27.77 -4.77
CA ALA A 220 -6.65 28.06 -5.20
C ALA A 220 -6.56 28.60 -6.64
N GLU A 221 -7.68 29.00 -7.24
CA GLU A 221 -7.74 29.49 -8.63
C GLU A 221 -6.91 30.76 -8.84
N ASP A 222 -6.86 31.63 -7.82
CA ASP A 222 -6.10 32.89 -7.85
C ASP A 222 -4.71 32.77 -7.20
N TRP A 223 -4.24 31.56 -6.86
CA TRP A 223 -2.96 31.37 -6.18
C TRP A 223 -1.83 31.00 -7.15
N ASP A 224 -0.96 31.98 -7.43
CA ASP A 224 0.16 31.85 -8.38
C ASP A 224 1.15 30.73 -8.03
N ASP A 225 1.26 30.34 -6.76
CA ASP A 225 2.21 29.31 -6.31
C ASP A 225 1.63 27.89 -6.32
N PHE A 226 0.39 27.71 -6.82
CA PHE A 226 -0.22 26.38 -6.89
C PHE A 226 0.64 25.40 -7.71
N LYS A 227 0.88 24.23 -7.14
CA LYS A 227 1.60 23.13 -7.79
C LYS A 227 0.88 21.82 -7.55
N GLN A 228 0.91 20.97 -8.58
CA GLN A 228 0.47 19.59 -8.43
C GLN A 228 1.43 18.85 -7.48
N PRO A 229 0.91 17.94 -6.63
CA PRO A 229 1.73 17.10 -5.79
C PRO A 229 2.79 16.33 -6.57
N GLU A 230 4.02 16.41 -6.09
CA GLU A 230 5.18 15.69 -6.61
C GLU A 230 5.60 14.64 -5.59
N VAL A 231 5.91 13.43 -6.06
CA VAL A 231 6.34 12.32 -5.22
C VAL A 231 7.67 11.76 -5.72
N ASP A 232 8.55 11.49 -4.77
CA ASP A 232 9.81 10.79 -4.98
C ASP A 232 9.89 9.63 -3.99
N VAL A 233 10.09 8.41 -4.51
CA VAL A 233 10.20 7.20 -3.70
C VAL A 233 11.44 6.44 -4.12
N GLN A 234 12.33 6.17 -3.18
CA GLN A 234 13.46 5.26 -3.38
C GLN A 234 13.30 4.03 -2.49
N PHE A 235 13.36 2.83 -3.06
CA PHE A 235 13.18 1.60 -2.29
C PHE A 235 14.03 0.43 -2.80
N ASP A 236 14.39 -0.47 -1.89
CA ASP A 236 15.09 -1.72 -2.17
C ASP A 236 14.57 -2.87 -1.28
N ASP A 237 15.31 -3.97 -1.21
CA ASP A 237 14.93 -5.16 -0.44
C ASP A 237 15.01 -4.95 1.09
N LYS A 238 15.40 -3.75 1.56
CA LYS A 238 15.65 -3.46 2.98
C LYS A 238 14.99 -2.18 3.47
N THR A 239 14.98 -1.15 2.65
CA THR A 239 14.60 0.21 3.05
C THR A 239 13.76 0.89 1.99
N ALA A 240 12.96 1.86 2.42
CA ALA A 240 12.26 2.75 1.51
C ALA A 240 12.21 4.16 2.08
N ASN A 241 12.41 5.14 1.21
CA ASN A 241 12.25 6.55 1.50
C ASN A 241 11.15 7.08 0.57
N LEU A 242 10.23 7.86 1.13
CA LEU A 242 9.24 8.59 0.35
C LEU A 242 9.28 10.05 0.76
N THR A 243 9.27 10.91 -0.24
CA THR A 243 9.02 12.33 -0.08
C THR A 243 7.88 12.74 -0.98
N LEU A 244 7.00 13.58 -0.46
CA LEU A 244 5.94 14.18 -1.23
C LEU A 244 5.81 15.65 -0.82
N ASP A 245 5.72 16.52 -1.82
CA ASP A 245 5.46 17.93 -1.65
C ASP A 245 4.22 18.31 -2.47
N GLY A 246 3.34 19.11 -1.90
CA GLY A 246 2.11 19.50 -2.56
C GLY A 246 1.37 20.61 -1.81
N ILE A 247 0.12 20.80 -2.18
CA ILE A 247 -0.78 21.76 -1.56
C ILE A 247 -1.83 21.01 -0.76
N PHE A 248 -2.20 21.51 0.42
CA PHE A 248 -3.38 21.05 1.15
C PHE A 248 -4.45 22.12 1.19
N TYR A 249 -5.69 21.67 1.34
CA TYR A 249 -6.75 22.48 1.91
C TYR A 249 -7.35 21.78 3.12
N ALA A 250 -7.80 22.54 4.09
CA ALA A 250 -8.47 22.00 5.28
C ALA A 250 -9.68 22.84 5.70
N LYS A 251 -10.66 22.18 6.33
CA LYS A 251 -11.88 22.80 6.85
C LYS A 251 -12.14 22.31 8.29
N PRO A 252 -12.36 23.20 9.27
CA PRO A 252 -12.64 22.80 10.65
C PRO A 252 -14.08 22.30 10.81
N PHE A 253 -14.32 21.53 11.86
CA PHE A 253 -15.68 21.18 12.27
C PHE A 253 -16.33 22.30 13.05
N ARG A 254 -17.66 22.35 13.00
CA ARG A 254 -18.47 23.34 13.72
C ARG A 254 -18.74 22.89 15.16
N GLN A 255 -18.80 23.83 16.10
CA GLN A 255 -19.15 23.54 17.50
C GLN A 255 -20.54 22.87 17.64
N THR A 256 -20.65 21.88 18.52
CA THR A 256 -21.81 20.97 18.71
C THR A 256 -23.15 21.66 19.00
N ASN A 257 -23.11 22.88 19.54
CA ASN A 257 -24.31 23.64 19.91
C ASN A 257 -24.98 24.32 18.70
N MET A 258 -24.42 24.13 17.50
CA MET A 258 -24.99 24.57 16.23
C MET A 258 -25.44 23.32 15.47
N THR A 259 -26.58 23.41 14.77
CA THR A 259 -27.44 22.30 14.34
C THR A 259 -26.84 21.22 13.41
N GLN A 260 -25.54 21.22 13.12
CA GLN A 260 -24.86 20.19 12.31
C GLN A 260 -23.42 19.97 12.81
N HIS A 261 -23.02 18.70 12.98
CA HIS A 261 -21.64 18.25 13.28
C HIS A 261 -20.78 18.09 12.02
N GLU A 262 -21.31 18.52 10.86
CA GLU A 262 -20.65 18.39 9.57
C GLU A 262 -19.79 19.63 9.27
N PRO A 263 -18.69 19.50 8.51
CA PRO A 263 -17.99 20.65 7.94
C PRO A 263 -18.96 21.49 7.11
N VAL A 264 -19.02 22.80 7.34
CA VAL A 264 -19.86 23.71 6.56
C VAL A 264 -19.04 24.26 5.40
N GLY A 265 -19.56 24.21 4.18
CA GLY A 265 -18.96 24.92 3.05
C GLY A 265 -19.14 26.42 3.20
N GLY A 266 -18.09 27.21 2.98
CA GLY A 266 -18.19 28.67 2.90
C GLY A 266 -17.61 29.49 4.06
N SER A 267 -16.74 28.92 4.91
CA SER A 267 -15.69 29.55 5.76
C SER A 267 -15.62 28.89 7.15
N PRO A 268 -14.42 28.78 7.77
CA PRO A 268 -13.10 29.12 7.23
C PRO A 268 -12.45 27.90 6.54
N GLU A 269 -11.95 28.11 5.32
CA GLU A 269 -11.18 27.11 4.58
C GLU A 269 -9.75 27.60 4.50
N VAL A 270 -8.78 26.77 4.91
CA VAL A 270 -7.37 27.14 4.95
C VAL A 270 -6.62 26.38 3.87
N VAL A 271 -5.69 27.07 3.20
CA VAL A 271 -4.86 26.52 2.13
C VAL A 271 -3.38 26.73 2.49
N GLY A 272 -2.54 25.78 2.10
CA GLY A 272 -1.11 25.86 2.38
C GLY A 272 -0.29 24.75 1.73
N TYR A 273 1.00 24.73 2.06
CA TYR A 273 1.94 23.72 1.60
C TYR A 273 1.93 22.50 2.51
N LEU A 274 2.05 21.33 1.89
CA LEU A 274 2.10 20.02 2.51
C LEU A 274 3.43 19.36 2.12
N SER A 275 4.18 18.91 3.13
CA SER A 275 5.38 18.08 2.94
C SER A 275 5.21 16.79 3.75
N VAL A 276 5.44 15.65 3.10
CA VAL A 276 5.38 14.33 3.73
C VAL A 276 6.71 13.64 3.57
N ARG A 277 7.27 13.16 4.69
CA ARG A 277 8.56 12.48 4.73
C ARG A 277 8.42 11.14 5.44
N PHE A 278 8.94 10.10 4.79
CA PHE A 278 8.93 8.73 5.28
C PHE A 278 10.30 8.10 5.02
N SER A 279 10.82 7.36 6.00
CA SER A 279 12.06 6.59 5.89
C SER A 279 11.91 5.31 6.72
N GLY A 280 11.62 4.20 6.05
CA GLY A 280 11.24 2.94 6.68
C GLY A 280 12.18 1.78 6.37
N VAL A 281 11.98 0.72 7.15
CA VAL A 281 12.65 -0.57 7.00
C VAL A 281 11.60 -1.61 6.61
N VAL A 282 11.99 -2.56 5.76
CA VAL A 282 11.13 -3.64 5.29
C VAL A 282 10.59 -4.47 6.46
N ASP A 283 9.32 -4.79 6.39
CA ASP A 283 8.68 -5.80 7.22
C ASP A 283 8.89 -7.17 6.58
N GLU A 284 9.98 -7.84 6.93
CA GLU A 284 10.32 -9.16 6.36
C GLU A 284 9.24 -10.22 6.61
N TYR A 285 8.42 -10.06 7.65
CA TYR A 285 7.40 -11.02 8.02
C TYR A 285 6.17 -10.97 7.11
N HIS A 286 5.86 -9.77 6.59
CA HIS A 286 4.71 -9.52 5.71
C HIS A 286 5.08 -9.19 4.26
N SER A 287 6.36 -9.21 3.88
CA SER A 287 6.84 -8.78 2.55
C SER A 287 7.29 -9.94 1.66
N ASP A 288 6.87 -9.89 0.40
CA ASP A 288 7.43 -10.75 -0.63
C ASP A 288 8.86 -10.31 -0.99
N ALA A 289 9.70 -11.25 -1.42
CA ALA A 289 11.10 -10.95 -1.75
C ALA A 289 11.19 -10.13 -3.04
N LEU A 290 11.64 -8.88 -2.93
CA LEU A 290 11.87 -7.99 -4.07
C LEU A 290 13.13 -8.41 -4.85
N SER A 291 13.00 -8.57 -6.16
CA SER A 291 14.15 -8.80 -7.05
C SER A 291 14.77 -7.48 -7.47
N LEU A 292 16.09 -7.35 -7.30
CA LEU A 292 16.89 -6.18 -7.71
C LEU A 292 17.63 -6.41 -9.04
N ASP A 293 17.37 -7.51 -9.74
CA ASP A 293 18.13 -7.89 -10.95
C ASP A 293 17.50 -7.38 -12.25
N LYS A 294 16.35 -6.72 -12.17
CA LYS A 294 15.56 -6.30 -13.34
C LYS A 294 15.42 -4.78 -13.36
N SER A 295 15.22 -4.23 -14.56
CA SER A 295 14.92 -2.81 -14.75
C SER A 295 13.54 -2.39 -14.22
N THR A 296 12.71 -3.34 -13.82
CA THR A 296 11.35 -3.11 -13.35
C THR A 296 11.12 -3.95 -12.09
N PRO A 297 10.56 -3.36 -11.02
CA PRO A 297 10.30 -4.07 -9.77
C PRO A 297 9.48 -5.35 -10.01
N SER A 298 9.89 -6.44 -9.37
CA SER A 298 9.16 -7.71 -9.39
C SER A 298 9.43 -8.48 -8.12
N TRP A 299 8.45 -9.26 -7.67
CA TRP A 299 8.51 -9.99 -6.41
C TRP A 299 8.50 -11.50 -6.65
N GLU A 300 9.33 -12.24 -5.89
CA GLU A 300 9.10 -13.67 -5.70
C GLU A 300 8.04 -13.83 -4.61
N ARG A 301 6.94 -14.52 -4.93
CA ARG A 301 5.87 -14.79 -3.97
C ARG A 301 6.40 -15.71 -2.87
N THR A 302 6.65 -15.13 -1.69
CA THR A 302 7.22 -15.83 -0.54
C THR A 302 6.28 -15.91 0.63
N VAL A 303 5.39 -14.94 0.77
CA VAL A 303 4.37 -14.92 1.84
C VAL A 303 3.31 -15.98 1.54
N GLY A 304 3.21 -16.98 2.42
CA GLY A 304 2.28 -18.09 2.25
C GLY A 304 2.73 -19.23 1.32
N PHE A 305 3.99 -19.24 0.86
CA PHE A 305 4.51 -20.22 -0.12
C PHE A 305 5.61 -21.17 0.41
N GLU A 306 5.80 -21.27 1.73
CA GLU A 306 6.77 -22.14 2.43
C GLU A 306 8.23 -22.11 1.91
N ASN A 307 8.60 -21.05 1.20
CA ASN A 307 9.91 -20.90 0.55
C ASN A 307 10.81 -19.85 1.21
N ASN A 308 10.31 -19.12 2.21
CA ASN A 308 11.10 -18.14 2.93
C ASN A 308 10.86 -18.24 4.45
N PRO A 309 11.89 -18.60 5.25
CA PRO A 309 11.74 -18.76 6.70
C PRO A 309 11.50 -17.46 7.48
N SER A 310 11.80 -16.29 6.91
CA SER A 310 11.52 -15.00 7.55
C SER A 310 10.05 -14.60 7.46
N ASN A 311 9.30 -15.21 6.54
CA ASN A 311 7.95 -14.80 6.18
C ASN A 311 6.86 -15.62 6.90
N ILE A 312 5.69 -15.01 7.04
CA ILE A 312 4.49 -15.71 7.49
C ILE A 312 4.08 -16.81 6.49
N GLY A 313 3.54 -17.90 7.03
CA GLY A 313 3.18 -19.10 6.28
C GLY A 313 4.35 -20.06 6.03
N TYR A 314 5.51 -19.86 6.66
CA TYR A 314 6.60 -20.84 6.67
C TYR A 314 6.44 -21.86 7.81
N GLY A 315 6.36 -23.15 7.48
CA GLY A 315 6.31 -24.24 8.46
C GLY A 315 4.94 -24.47 9.13
N GLU A 316 3.93 -23.67 8.82
CA GLU A 316 2.54 -23.88 9.25
C GLU A 316 1.81 -24.77 8.21
N SER A 317 1.92 -26.09 8.39
CA SER A 317 1.45 -27.11 7.44
C SER A 317 -0.06 -27.20 7.20
N ASN A 318 -0.87 -26.21 7.61
CA ASN A 318 -2.34 -26.26 7.53
C ASN A 318 -2.98 -25.08 6.76
N GLY A 319 -2.21 -24.15 6.18
CA GLY A 319 -2.79 -22.97 5.51
C GLY A 319 -1.94 -22.26 4.45
N SER A 320 -0.79 -22.82 4.05
CA SER A 320 0.09 -22.22 3.04
C SER A 320 -0.23 -22.76 1.64
N ALA A 321 -0.16 -21.93 0.59
CA ALA A 321 -0.24 -22.43 -0.79
C ALA A 321 1.10 -23.08 -1.16
N GLY A 322 1.20 -24.39 -0.93
CA GLY A 322 2.38 -25.18 -1.29
C GLY A 322 2.83 -24.92 -2.73
N LYS A 323 4.14 -24.70 -2.91
CA LYS A 323 4.81 -24.41 -4.19
C LYS A 323 4.43 -25.42 -5.29
N ILE A 324 3.67 -25.00 -6.31
CA ILE A 324 3.73 -25.67 -7.63
C ILE A 324 5.02 -25.21 -8.31
N ILE A 325 6.12 -25.93 -8.08
CA ILE A 325 7.33 -25.78 -8.91
C ILE A 325 7.05 -26.48 -10.24
N ALA A 326 6.51 -25.74 -11.21
CA ALA A 326 6.51 -26.17 -12.59
C ALA A 326 7.90 -25.95 -13.21
N GLY A 327 8.76 -26.98 -13.14
CA GLY A 327 9.88 -27.19 -14.06
C GLY A 327 11.22 -27.66 -13.42
N PRO A 328 11.97 -28.64 -13.99
CA PRO A 328 11.67 -29.56 -15.09
C PRO A 328 11.64 -31.03 -14.62
N ILE A 329 10.47 -31.66 -14.57
CA ILE A 329 10.35 -33.13 -14.41
C ILE A 329 10.78 -33.90 -15.69
N LEU A 330 11.14 -33.20 -16.77
CA LEU A 330 11.48 -33.82 -18.05
C LEU A 330 12.91 -34.36 -18.18
N THR A 331 13.84 -34.09 -17.26
CA THR A 331 15.23 -34.59 -17.39
C THR A 331 15.53 -35.90 -16.67
N LEU A 332 14.70 -36.37 -15.74
CA LEU A 332 14.93 -37.67 -15.08
C LEU A 332 14.27 -38.87 -15.80
N MET A 333 13.20 -38.64 -16.56
CA MET A 333 12.54 -39.70 -17.35
C MET A 333 13.41 -40.19 -18.53
N VAL A 334 14.31 -39.35 -19.07
CA VAL A 334 15.18 -39.73 -20.20
C VAL A 334 16.33 -40.64 -19.76
N VAL A 335 16.84 -40.51 -18.53
CA VAL A 335 17.94 -41.35 -18.04
C VAL A 335 17.47 -42.74 -17.64
N VAL A 336 16.26 -42.88 -17.07
CA VAL A 336 15.72 -44.19 -16.67
C VAL A 336 15.29 -45.02 -17.88
N VAL A 337 14.73 -44.41 -18.93
CA VAL A 337 14.38 -45.14 -20.17
C VAL A 337 15.64 -45.58 -20.94
N SER A 338 16.71 -44.77 -20.92
CA SER A 338 17.97 -45.12 -21.61
C SER A 338 18.73 -46.27 -20.94
N ILE A 339 18.65 -46.41 -19.61
CA ILE A 339 19.32 -47.50 -18.88
C ILE A 339 18.52 -48.81 -18.96
N VAL A 340 17.19 -48.75 -19.08
CA VAL A 340 16.35 -49.95 -19.21
C VAL A 340 16.37 -50.50 -20.64
N MET A 341 16.49 -49.66 -21.68
CA MET A 341 16.64 -50.14 -23.06
C MET A 341 18.04 -50.66 -23.40
N ALA A 342 19.07 -50.37 -22.60
CA ALA A 342 20.44 -50.89 -22.80
C ALA A 342 20.67 -52.28 -22.18
N ARG A 343 19.65 -52.92 -21.59
CA ARG A 343 19.74 -54.26 -20.99
C ARG A 343 18.64 -55.22 -21.46
N PHE A 344 18.28 -55.15 -22.74
CA PHE A 344 17.61 -56.23 -23.46
C PHE A 344 18.41 -56.64 -24.67
#